data_AF-A0A5W1XZA1-F1
#
_entry.id   AF-A0A5W1XZA1-F1
#
_cell.length_a   1.000
_cell.length_b   1.000
_cell.length_c   1.000
_cell.angle_alpha   90.00
_cell.angle_beta   90.00
_cell.angle_gamma   90.00
#
_symmetry.space_group_name_H-M   'P 1'
#
loop_
_entity.id
_entity.type
_entity.pdbx_description
1 polymer ?
#
loop_
_entity_poly.entity_id
_entity_poly.type
_entity_poly.pdbx_seq_one_letter_code
_entity_poly.pdbx_strand_id
1 'polypeptide(L)'
;ILLTSTNSEYIMIYGFCGRPPDNNNLAFEFLNANLWFAENNGPHLCYDNNSQSLLLALNFSLNESSVEKLECEIEVVIRSMENLYHILQDKGITLDTDYT
;
A
#
# COMPACT_ATOMS: atom_id res chain seq x y z
N ILE A 1 3.73 -3.68 -8.09
CA ILE A 1 4.51 -2.56 -7.50
C ILE A 1 4.78 -1.53 -8.59
N LEU A 2 4.60 -0.25 -8.29
CA LEU A 2 4.97 0.88 -9.15
C LEU A 2 5.95 1.78 -8.39
N LEU A 3 7.04 2.17 -9.05
CA LEU A 3 8.00 3.13 -8.53
C LEU A 3 7.87 4.44 -9.29
N THR A 4 7.72 5.56 -8.59
CA THR A 4 7.65 6.88 -9.23
C THR A 4 8.62 7.85 -8.58
N SER A 5 9.36 8.60 -9.39
CA SER A 5 10.21 9.71 -8.95
C SER A 5 9.71 10.98 -9.64
N THR A 6 9.18 11.91 -8.85
CA THR A 6 8.71 13.22 -9.34
C THR A 6 9.65 14.35 -8.94
N ASN A 7 10.58 14.09 -8.04
CA ASN A 7 11.64 15.02 -7.62
C ASN A 7 12.94 14.25 -7.29
N SER A 8 13.99 14.99 -6.94
CA SER A 8 15.32 14.46 -6.64
C SER A 8 15.51 14.04 -5.18
N GLU A 9 14.48 14.09 -4.34
CA GLU A 9 14.60 13.82 -2.90
C GLU A 9 14.11 12.41 -2.52
N TYR A 10 13.11 11.89 -3.22
CA TYR A 10 12.54 10.59 -2.90
C TYR A 10 11.98 9.85 -4.11
N ILE A 11 11.76 8.54 -3.92
CA ILE A 11 10.97 7.67 -4.77
C ILE A 11 9.73 7.26 -3.98
N MET A 12 8.55 7.30 -4.60
CA MET A 12 7.36 6.66 -4.03
C MET A 12 7.28 5.22 -4.52
N ILE A 13 7.04 4.32 -3.58
CA ILE A 13 6.77 2.90 -3.81
C ILE A 13 5.27 2.68 -3.60
N TYR A 14 4.58 2.21 -4.64
CA TYR A 14 3.15 1.92 -4.60
C TYR A 14 2.89 0.43 -4.80
N GLY A 15 2.32 -0.22 -3.79
CA GLY A 15 1.76 -1.56 -3.88
C GLY A 15 0.25 -1.50 -4.15
N PHE A 16 -0.17 -1.78 -5.38
CA PHE A 16 -1.60 -1.85 -5.71
C PHE A 16 -2.22 -3.13 -5.14
N CYS A 17 -3.25 -2.96 -4.31
CA CYS A 17 -3.93 -4.05 -3.62
C CYS A 17 -5.22 -4.51 -4.34
N GLY A 18 -5.72 -3.70 -5.28
CA GLY A 18 -6.95 -3.99 -6.04
C GLY A 18 -8.12 -3.08 -5.65
N ARG A 19 -9.24 -3.24 -6.36
CA ARG A 19 -10.45 -2.42 -6.14
C ARG A 19 -11.26 -3.00 -4.98
N PRO A 20 -11.59 -2.19 -3.96
CA PRO A 20 -12.45 -2.65 -2.88
C PRO A 20 -13.91 -2.74 -3.36
N PRO A 21 -14.74 -3.55 -2.69
CA PRO A 21 -16.19 -3.51 -2.86
C PRO A 21 -16.73 -2.09 -2.61
N ASP A 22 -17.73 -1.67 -3.39
CA ASP A 22 -18.39 -0.37 -3.23
C ASP A 22 -19.27 -0.34 -1.96
N ASN A 23 -18.62 -0.07 -0.83
CA ASN A 23 -19.23 -0.02 0.50
C ASN A 23 -18.54 1.04 1.37
N ASN A 24 -19.23 2.15 1.64
CA ASN A 24 -18.68 3.24 2.45
C ASN A 24 -18.31 2.84 3.89
N ASN A 25 -18.96 1.84 4.48
CA ASN A 25 -18.59 1.37 5.82
C ASN A 25 -17.23 0.69 5.82
N LEU A 26 -16.85 0.08 4.69
CA LEU A 26 -15.57 -0.58 4.52
C LEU A 26 -14.40 0.43 4.45
N ALA A 27 -14.66 1.64 3.96
CA ALA A 27 -13.67 2.72 3.95
C ALA A 27 -13.18 3.07 5.37
N PHE A 28 -14.07 3.05 6.37
CA PHE A 28 -13.69 3.26 7.76
C PHE A 28 -12.79 2.14 8.32
N GLU A 29 -13.00 0.89 7.89
CA GLU A 29 -12.14 -0.24 8.26
C GLU A 29 -10.73 -0.08 7.69
N PHE A 30 -10.60 0.42 6.45
CA PHE A 30 -9.29 0.75 5.86
C PHE A 30 -8.61 1.93 6.57
N LEU A 31 -9.38 2.96 6.94
CA LEU A 31 -8.86 4.06 7.76
C LEU A 31 -8.40 3.56 9.15
N ASN A 32 -9.15 2.64 9.75
CA ASN A 32 -8.77 2.02 11.03
C ASN A 32 -7.50 1.16 10.90
N ALA A 33 -7.36 0.41 9.80
CA ALA A 33 -6.16 -0.41 9.54
C ALA A 33 -4.87 0.44 9.43
N ASN A 34 -4.97 1.71 9.02
CA ASN A 34 -3.82 2.62 9.01
C ASN A 34 -3.21 2.85 10.40
N LEU A 35 -3.97 2.67 11.50
CA LEU A 35 -3.41 2.76 12.85
C LEU A 35 -2.36 1.68 13.09
N TRP A 36 -2.63 0.45 12.65
CA TRP A 36 -1.69 -0.66 12.76
C TRP A 36 -0.46 -0.44 11.87
N PHE A 37 -0.65 0.05 10.64
CA PHE A 37 0.48 0.39 9.77
C PHE A 37 1.36 1.49 10.38
N ALA A 38 0.75 2.54 10.94
CA ALA A 38 1.48 3.62 11.59
C ALA A 38 2.28 3.13 12.82
N GLU A 39 1.70 2.27 13.65
CA GLU A 39 2.38 1.68 14.82
C GLU A 39 3.61 0.85 14.42
N ASN A 40 3.58 0.21 13.25
CA ASN A 40 4.65 -0.65 12.75
C ASN A 40 5.63 0.05 11.78
N ASN A 41 5.55 1.38 11.64
CA ASN A 41 6.31 2.15 10.62
C ASN A 41 6.12 1.60 9.19
N GLY A 42 4.91 1.11 8.89
CA GLY A 42 4.55 0.57 7.60
C GLY A 42 4.13 1.63 6.58
N PRO A 43 3.81 1.19 5.35
CA PRO A 43 3.25 2.05 4.31
C PRO A 43 1.87 2.59 4.68
N HIS A 44 1.50 3.72 4.08
CA HIS A 44 0.16 4.28 4.22
C HIS A 44 -0.82 3.51 3.32
N LEU A 45 -1.95 3.08 3.87
CA LEU A 45 -3.07 2.54 3.10
C LEU A 45 -3.91 3.69 2.56
N CYS A 46 -3.92 3.83 1.24
CA CYS A 46 -4.58 4.90 0.50
C CYS A 46 -5.57 4.34 -0.53
N TYR A 47 -6.40 5.23 -1.06
CA TYR A 47 -7.28 4.96 -2.21
C TYR A 47 -6.92 5.92 -3.34
N ASP A 48 -6.71 5.39 -4.55
CA ASP A 48 -6.52 6.20 -5.75
C ASP A 48 -7.81 6.24 -6.56
N ASN A 49 -8.31 7.45 -6.80
CA ASN A 49 -9.55 7.68 -7.54
C ASN A 49 -9.43 7.31 -9.03
N ASN A 50 -8.23 7.37 -9.61
CA ASN A 50 -8.06 7.13 -11.05
C ASN A 50 -8.19 5.64 -11.38
N SER A 51 -7.50 4.80 -10.61
CA SER A 51 -7.56 3.33 -10.73
C SER A 51 -8.69 2.69 -9.92
N GLN A 52 -9.39 3.48 -9.11
CA GLN A 52 -10.40 3.04 -8.14
C GLN A 52 -9.88 1.94 -7.20
N SER A 53 -8.58 1.96 -6.92
CA SER A 53 -7.88 0.88 -6.23
C SER A 53 -7.34 1.34 -4.88
N LEU A 54 -7.31 0.41 -3.92
CA LEU A 54 -6.50 0.55 -2.73
C LEU A 54 -5.03 0.35 -3.08
N LEU A 55 -4.18 1.12 -2.42
CA LEU A 55 -2.73 1.00 -2.55
C LEU A 55 -2.02 1.25 -1.23
N LEU A 56 -0.88 0.60 -1.06
CA LEU A 56 0.06 0.87 0.01
C LEU A 56 1.18 1.78 -0.52
N ALA A 57 1.30 2.98 0.03
CA ALA A 57 2.25 4.00 -0.39
C ALA A 57 3.37 4.15 0.64
N LEU A 58 4.62 3.99 0.20
CA LEU A 58 5.81 4.19 1.01
C LEU A 58 6.75 5.20 0.34
N ASN A 59 7.25 6.15 1.12
CA ASN A 59 8.27 7.08 0.66
C ASN A 59 9.65 6.48 0.91
N PHE A 60 10.46 6.38 -0.14
CA PHE A 60 11.87 6.01 -0.08
C PHE A 60 12.75 7.23 -0.28
N SER A 61 13.41 7.68 0.79
CA SER A 61 14.38 8.78 0.74
C SER A 61 15.59 8.41 -0.10
N LEU A 62 16.01 9.31 -1.01
CA LEU A 62 17.23 9.15 -1.79
C LEU A 62 18.50 9.50 -1.01
N ASN A 63 18.36 10.17 0.14
CA ASN A 63 19.49 10.48 1.01
C ASN A 63 20.07 9.18 1.61
N GLU A 64 21.38 8.97 1.43
CA GLU A 64 22.09 7.75 1.87
C GLU A 64 21.44 6.45 1.38
N SER A 65 20.78 6.50 0.23
CA SER A 65 20.11 5.36 -0.38
C SER A 65 21.11 4.40 -1.03
N SER A 66 20.70 3.14 -1.12
CA SER A 66 21.37 2.12 -1.92
C SER A 66 20.31 1.22 -2.56
N VAL A 67 20.71 0.40 -3.52
CA VAL A 67 19.81 -0.55 -4.17
C VAL A 67 19.30 -1.58 -3.16
N GLU A 68 20.15 -2.05 -2.26
CA GLU A 68 19.79 -3.02 -1.22
C GLU A 68 18.76 -2.44 -0.24
N LYS A 69 18.88 -1.15 0.11
CA LYS A 69 17.87 -0.47 0.94
C LYS A 69 16.54 -0.36 0.20
N LEU A 70 16.57 -0.05 -1.11
CA LEU A 70 15.35 0.01 -1.91
C LEU A 70 14.66 -1.37 -1.99
N GLU A 71 15.42 -2.44 -2.20
CA GLU A 71 14.89 -3.81 -2.20
C GLU A 71 14.23 -4.17 -0.86
N CYS A 72 14.85 -3.79 0.26
CA CYS A 72 14.26 -3.96 1.59
C CYS A 72 12.93 -3.21 1.75
N GLU A 73 12.85 -1.95 1.31
CA GLU A 73 11.61 -1.17 1.42
C GLU A 73 10.51 -1.69 0.47
N ILE A 74 10.87 -2.21 -0.71
CA ILE A 74 9.93 -2.89 -1.60
C ILE A 74 9.38 -4.15 -0.91
N GLU A 75 10.23 -4.94 -0.26
CA GLU A 75 9.85 -6.13 0.50
C GLU A 75 8.91 -5.78 1.67
N VAL A 76 9.13 -4.65 2.35
CA VAL A 76 8.21 -4.12 3.38
C VAL A 76 6.83 -3.88 2.79
N VAL A 77 6.74 -3.27 1.60
CA VAL A 77 5.45 -3.06 0.91
C VAL A 77 4.79 -4.39 0.54
N ILE A 78 5.54 -5.36 0.00
CA ILE A 78 5.02 -6.68 -0.37
C ILE A 78 4.42 -7.40 0.86
N ARG A 79 5.18 -7.48 1.96
CA ARG A 79 4.68 -8.11 3.21
C ARG A 79 3.47 -7.38 3.79
N SER A 80 3.43 -6.05 3.65
CA SER A 80 2.28 -5.25 4.08
C SER A 80 1.05 -5.52 3.22
N MET A 81 1.21 -5.77 1.91
CA MET A 81 0.12 -6.22 1.04
C MET A 81 -0.39 -7.60 1.47
N GLU A 82 0.51 -8.55 1.73
CA GLU A 82 0.15 -9.89 2.23
C GLU A 82 -0.64 -9.83 3.55
N ASN A 83 -0.17 -9.03 4.51
CA ASN A 83 -0.86 -8.82 5.78
C ASN A 83 -2.27 -8.23 5.57
N LEU A 84 -2.42 -7.25 4.66
CA LEU A 84 -3.71 -6.68 4.34
C LEU A 84 -4.64 -7.74 3.74
N TYR A 85 -4.18 -8.55 2.79
CA TYR A 85 -5.00 -9.62 2.21
C TYR A 85 -5.45 -10.63 3.25
N HIS A 86 -4.59 -11.02 4.19
CA HIS A 86 -4.99 -11.89 5.30
C HIS A 86 -6.06 -11.27 6.20
N ILE A 87 -5.90 -10.00 6.59
CA ILE A 87 -6.89 -9.28 7.41
C ILE A 87 -8.25 -9.19 6.70
N LEU A 88 -8.25 -8.95 5.38
CA LEU A 88 -9.47 -8.85 4.60
C LEU A 88 -10.13 -10.21 4.38
N GLN A 89 -9.33 -11.25 4.12
CA GLN A 89 -9.81 -12.61 3.99
C GLN A 89 -10.52 -13.09 5.27
N ASP A 90 -9.95 -12.83 6.44
CA ASP A 90 -10.55 -13.17 7.74
C ASP A 90 -11.89 -12.48 7.96
N LYS A 91 -12.08 -11.30 7.36
CA LYS A 91 -13.32 -10.52 7.40
C LYS A 91 -14.28 -10.84 6.24
N GLY A 92 -13.93 -11.79 5.36
CA GLY A 92 -14.74 -12.17 4.20
C GLY A 92 -14.78 -11.11 3.09
N ILE A 93 -13.81 -10.19 3.06
CA ILE A 93 -13.67 -9.13 2.06
C ILE A 93 -12.62 -9.57 1.05
N THR A 94 -12.96 -9.48 -0.24
CA THR A 94 -12.03 -9.73 -1.35
C THR A 94 -11.87 -8.45 -2.16
N LEU A 95 -10.64 -8.19 -2.59
CA LEU A 95 -10.33 -7.09 -3.51
C LEU A 95 -10.32 -7.64 -4.93
N ASP A 96 -10.85 -6.87 -5.87
CA ASP A 96 -10.75 -7.19 -7.29
C ASP A 96 -9.33 -6.87 -7.78
N THR A 97 -8.61 -7.91 -8.19
CA THR A 97 -7.23 -7.84 -8.67
C THR A 97 -7.14 -7.82 -10.20
N ASP A 98 -8.27 -7.84 -10.92
CA ASP A 98 -8.27 -7.73 -12.38
C ASP A 98 -7.94 -6.28 -12.78
N TYR A 99 -6.65 -6.07 -13.05
CA TYR A 99 -6.12 -4.85 -13.65
C TYR A 99 -6.44 -4.82 -15.16
N THR A 100 -7.72 -4.79 -15.52
CA THR A 100 -8.18 -4.39 -16.86
C THR A 100 -8.58 -2.93 -16.89
#